data_AF-A0A1H2B4P9-F1
#
_entry.id   AF-A0A1H2B4P9-F1
#
_cell.length_a   1.000
_cell.length_b   1.000
_cell.length_c   1.000
_cell.angle_alpha   90.00
_cell.angle_beta   90.00
_cell.angle_gamma   90.00
#
_symmetry.space_group_name_H-M   'P 1'
#
loop_
_entity.id
_entity.type
_entity.pdbx_description
1 polymer ?
#
loop_
_entity_poly.entity_id
_entity_poly.type
_entity_poly.pdbx_seq_one_letter_code
_entity_poly.pdbx_strand_id
1 'polypeptide(L)' 'MSDADLIHPLFKAINENQLALEAALLELSNWIERQGGVEASRNARAALEALDRNDAFIKLTIAMLRPSDGCGL' A
#
# COMPACT_ATOMS: atom_id res chain seq x y z
N MET A 1 21.62 3.47 15.56
CA MET A 1 20.74 3.26 14.40
C MET A 1 21.15 4.26 13.36
N SER A 2 21.63 3.77 12.23
CA SER A 2 21.86 4.59 11.04
C SER A 2 20.53 4.86 10.33
N ASP A 3 20.48 5.86 9.46
CA ASP A 3 19.32 6.08 8.59
C ASP A 3 19.00 4.81 7.77
N ALA A 4 20.02 4.07 7.36
CA ALA A 4 19.87 2.80 6.64
C ALA A 4 19.12 1.72 7.46
N ASP A 5 19.30 1.70 8.78
CA ASP A 5 18.60 0.76 9.68
C ASP A 5 17.09 1.07 9.78
N LEU A 6 16.69 2.31 9.47
CA LEU A 6 15.30 2.77 9.53
C LEU A 6 14.55 2.67 8.20
N ILE A 7 15.27 2.63 7.08
CA ILE A 7 14.65 2.60 5.74
C ILE A 7 13.74 1.37 5.58
N HIS A 8 14.22 0.17 5.95
CA HIS A 8 13.43 -1.05 5.78
C HIS A 8 12.15 -1.09 6.66
N PRO A 9 12.22 -0.82 7.97
CA PRO A 9 11.01 -0.70 8.80
C PRO A 9 10.06 0.41 8.33
N LEU A 10 10.58 1.55 7.86
CA LEU A 10 9.75 2.64 7.35
C LEU A 10 8.94 2.20 6.13
N PHE A 11 9.55 1.53 5.16
CA PHE A 11 8.81 1.01 4.00
C PHE A 11 7.76 -0.04 4.38
N LYS A 12 8.03 -0.88 5.40
CA LYS A 12 7.00 -1.80 5.93
C LYS A 12 5.81 -1.02 6.51
N ALA A 13 6.06 0.00 7.32
CA ALA A 13 4.98 0.83 7.88
C ALA A 13 4.17 1.54 6.78
N ILE A 14 4.83 2.01 5.71
CA ILE A 14 4.12 2.57 4.55
C ILE A 14 3.28 1.50 3.83
N ASN A 15 3.78 0.26 3.71
CA ASN A 15 3.01 -0.83 3.12
C ASN A 15 1.76 -1.18 3.96
N GLU A 16 1.89 -1.22 5.28
CA GLU A 16 0.76 -1.42 6.19
C GLU A 16 -0.29 -0.31 6.07
N ASN A 17 0.16 0.95 5.92
CA ASN A 17 -0.74 2.08 5.66
C ASN A 17 -1.47 1.93 4.32
N GLN A 18 -0.81 1.46 3.26
CA GLN A 18 -1.47 1.19 1.97
C GLN A 18 -2.61 0.18 2.12
N LEU A 19 -2.34 -0.96 2.77
CA LEU A 19 -3.34 -2.01 2.99
C LEU A 19 -4.53 -1.51 3.82
N ALA A 20 -4.26 -0.73 4.86
CA ALA A 20 -5.31 -0.14 5.70
C ALA A 20 -6.16 0.87 4.94
N LEU A 21 -5.54 1.73 4.12
CA LEU A 21 -6.24 2.72 3.30
C LEU A 21 -7.06 2.06 2.19
N GLU A 22 -6.54 1.02 1.54
CA GLU A 22 -7.27 0.24 0.54
C GLU A 22 -8.52 -0.41 1.14
N ALA A 23 -8.38 -1.08 2.29
CA ALA A 23 -9.50 -1.71 2.97
C ALA A 23 -10.58 -0.69 3.35
N ALA A 24 -10.19 0.43 3.97
CA ALA A 24 -11.11 1.48 4.38
C ALA A 24 -11.81 2.15 3.18
N LEU A 25 -11.06 2.44 2.11
CA LEU A 25 -11.61 3.07 0.91
C LEU A 25 -12.51 2.11 0.12
N LEU A 26 -12.18 0.81 0.08
CA LEU A 26 -13.03 -0.21 -0.53
C LEU A 26 -14.36 -0.32 0.21
N GLU A 27 -14.34 -0.39 1.54
CA GLU A 27 -15.56 -0.40 2.35
C GLU A 27 -16.41 0.85 2.11
N LEU A 28 -15.78 2.03 2.13
CA LEU A 28 -16.46 3.31 1.85
C LEU A 28 -17.03 3.34 0.44
N SER A 29 -16.30 2.89 -0.58
CA SER A 29 -16.76 2.88 -1.97
C SER A 29 -18.02 2.01 -2.14
N ASN A 30 -18.05 0.85 -1.48
CA ASN A 30 -19.19 -0.07 -1.48
C ASN A 30 -20.38 0.50 -0.68
N TRP A 31 -20.11 1.28 0.37
CA TRP A 31 -21.17 1.99 1.08
C TRP A 31 -21.76 3.11 0.22
N ILE A 32 -20.93 3.95 -0.41
CA ILE A 32 -21.35 5.04 -1.31
C ILE A 32 -22.20 4.52 -2.47
N GLU A 33 -21.78 3.41 -3.09
CA GLU A 33 -22.54 2.80 -4.20
C GLU A 33 -23.93 2.35 -3.74
N ARG A 34 -24.05 1.75 -2.55
CA ARG A 34 -25.34 1.38 -1.94
C ARG A 34 -26.24 2.58 -1.64
N GLN A 35 -25.68 3.77 -1.42
CA GLN A 35 -26.43 5.02 -1.26
C GLN A 35 -26.82 5.66 -2.62
N GLY A 36 -26.49 5.04 -3.75
CA GLY A 36 -26.74 5.58 -5.09
C GLY A 36 -25.69 6.57 -5.59
N GLY A 37 -24.56 6.71 -4.89
CA GLY A 37 -23.45 7.60 -5.26
C GLY A 37 -22.57 7.03 -6.38
N VAL A 38 -23.10 6.85 -7.58
CA VAL A 38 -22.39 6.19 -8.70
C VAL A 38 -21.08 6.90 -9.05
N GLU A 39 -21.07 8.22 -9.14
CA GLU A 39 -19.85 8.97 -9.48
C GLU A 39 -18.80 8.95 -8.36
N ALA A 40 -19.22 9.16 -7.12
CA ALA A 40 -18.32 9.14 -5.97
C ALA A 40 -17.71 7.74 -5.76
N SER A 41 -18.48 6.66 -5.91
CA SER A 41 -17.97 5.29 -5.83
C SER A 41 -17.02 4.95 -6.98
N ARG A 42 -17.30 5.41 -8.20
CA ARG A 42 -16.38 5.28 -9.35
C ARG A 42 -15.06 6.00 -9.10
N ASN A 43 -15.09 7.23 -8.57
CA ASN A 43 -13.88 7.98 -8.24
C ASN A 43 -13.08 7.30 -7.12
N ALA A 44 -13.77 6.77 -6.11
CA ALA A 44 -13.13 5.97 -5.06
C ALA A 44 -12.46 4.70 -5.61
N ARG A 45 -13.10 4.00 -6.56
CA ARG A 45 -12.51 2.84 -7.26
C ARG A 45 -11.28 3.20 -8.09
N ALA A 46 -11.31 4.33 -8.80
CA ALA A 46 -10.13 4.82 -9.51
C ALA A 46 -8.97 5.15 -8.55
N ALA A 47 -9.26 5.66 -7.35
CA ALA A 47 -8.25 5.87 -6.31
C ALA A 47 -7.72 4.54 -5.74
N LEU A 48 -8.55 3.51 -5.57
CA LEU A 48 -8.10 2.15 -5.20
C LEU A 48 -7.10 1.58 -6.21
N GLU A 49 -7.31 1.79 -7.51
CA GLU A 49 -6.32 1.37 -8.52
C GLU A 49 -4.95 2.05 -8.35
N ALA A 50 -4.93 3.31 -7.90
CA ALA A 50 -3.68 4.00 -7.61
C ALA A 50 -3.01 3.44 -6.35
N LEU A 51 -3.81 3.09 -5.33
CA LEU A 51 -3.28 2.46 -4.11
C LEU A 51 -2.69 1.07 -4.39
N ASP A 52 -3.37 0.24 -5.19
CA ASP A 52 -2.89 -1.10 -5.58
C ASP A 52 -1.55 -1.04 -6.34
N ARG A 53 -1.41 -0.09 -7.27
CA ARG A 53 -0.12 0.17 -7.95
C ARG A 53 0.98 0.59 -6.97
N ASN A 54 0.65 1.41 -5.98
CA ASN A 54 1.61 1.85 -4.96
C ASN A 54 2.00 0.70 -4.04
N ASP A 55 1.06 -0.15 -3.61
CA ASP A 55 1.33 -1.36 -2.81
C ASP A 55 2.29 -2.30 -3.54
N ALA A 56 2.07 -2.57 -4.83
CA ALA A 56 2.96 -3.37 -5.65
C ALA A 56 4.38 -2.78 -5.72
N PHE A 57 4.50 -1.47 -5.92
CA PHE A 57 5.79 -0.79 -5.98
C PHE A 57 6.53 -0.78 -4.63
N ILE A 58 5.82 -0.59 -3.52
CA ILE A 58 6.38 -0.64 -2.17
C ILE A 58 6.85 -2.06 -1.84
N LYS A 59 6.06 -3.09 -2.16
CA LYS A 59 6.45 -4.50 -1.97
C LYS A 59 7.72 -4.85 -2.75
N LEU A 60 7.84 -4.37 -4.00
CA LEU A 60 9.06 -4.52 -4.79
C LEU A 60 10.25 -3.84 -4.12
N THR A 61 10.08 -2.60 -3.66
CA THR A 61 11.14 -1.84 -2.98
C THR A 61 11.60 -2.54 -1.70
N ILE A 62 10.67 -3.03 -0.87
CA ILE A 62 10.98 -3.81 0.33
C ILE A 62 11.78 -5.07 -0.03
N ALA A 63 11.41 -5.77 -1.10
CA ALA A 63 12.10 -6.96 -1.55
C ALA A 63 13.53 -6.66 -2.02
N MET A 64 13.77 -5.55 -2.73
CA MET A 64 15.10 -5.11 -3.15
C MET A 64 15.97 -4.65 -1.97
N LEU A 65 15.36 -4.13 -0.91
CA LEU A 65 16.06 -3.67 0.29
C LEU A 65 16.29 -4.78 1.33
N ARG A 66 15.77 -5.99 1.13
CA ARG A 66 16.14 -7.11 2.01
C ARG A 66 17.65 -7.33 1.84
N PRO A 67 18.41 -7.32 2.95
CA PRO A 67 19.78 -7.78 2.91
C PRO A 67 19.78 -9.17 2.28
N SER A 68 20.69 -9.44 1.34
CA SER A 68 20.98 -10.81 0.94
C SER A 68 21.29 -11.56 2.24
N ASP A 69 20.43 -12.48 2.65
CA ASP A 69 20.77 -13.42 3.72
C ASP A 69 22.13 -14.00 3.34
N GLY A 70 23.12 -13.77 4.22
CA GLY A 70 24.53 -13.81 3.88
C GLY A 70 24.91 -14.98 2.98
N CYS A 71 25.44 -14.67 1.79
CA CYS A 71 26.31 -15.60 1.12
C CYS A 71 27.59 -15.66 1.96
N GLY A 72 27.63 -16.65 2.86
CA GLY A 72 28.85 -17.02 3.55
C GLY A 72 29.90 -17.44 2.53
N LEU A 73 30.97 -16.65 2.45
CA LEU A 73 32.31 -17.07 2.05
C LEU A 73 33.25 -16.69 3.19
#